data_AF-A0A3D0HDS3-F1
#
_entry.id   AF-A0A3D0HDS3-F1
#
_cell.length_a   1.000
_cell.length_b   1.000
_cell.length_c   1.000
_cell.angle_alpha   90.00
_cell.angle_beta   90.00
_cell.angle_gamma   90.00
#
_symmetry.space_group_name_H-M   'P 1'
#
loop_
_entity.id
_entity.type
_entity.pdbx_description
1 polymer ?
#
loop_
_entity_poly.entity_id
_entity_poly.type
_entity_poly.pdbx_seq_one_letter_code
_entity_poly.pdbx_strand_id
1 'polypeptide(L)'
;MSINKMKPFAITLDVGSSLENRTGSWRTMRPTYVVRTPPCNHQCPAGEKCQAWLFLAESGRYREAWGEIIRENPFPATMGRVCYHTCETACNRGRLDESVGINSVERFLGDHAIAKGWAFLTPKNSTGKKVLVVGAGPAGLSCAYQLRRRGHDVTVLEGAEQPGGMMR
;
A
#
# COMPACT_ATOMS: atom_id res chain seq x y z
N MET A 1 12.19 26.20 -61.32
CA MET A 1 13.31 25.22 -61.35
C MET A 1 12.91 24.01 -60.55
N SER A 2 12.43 22.96 -61.24
CA SER A 2 12.06 21.69 -60.59
C SER A 2 13.29 20.79 -60.58
N ILE A 3 13.92 20.62 -59.42
CA ILE A 3 15.04 19.69 -59.26
C ILE A 3 14.46 18.28 -59.26
N ASN A 4 14.69 17.57 -60.36
CA ASN A 4 14.35 16.16 -60.52
C ASN A 4 15.21 15.33 -59.54
N LYS A 5 14.67 15.01 -58.35
CA LYS A 5 15.33 14.15 -57.36
C LYS A 5 15.25 12.69 -57.82
N MET A 6 16.22 12.23 -58.62
CA MET A 6 16.47 10.80 -58.77
C MET A 6 16.89 10.23 -57.41
N LYS A 7 16.00 9.51 -56.74
CA LYS A 7 16.36 8.75 -55.54
C LYS A 7 17.20 7.54 -55.95
N PRO A 8 18.30 7.23 -55.24
CA PRO A 8 19.04 5.98 -55.44
C PRO A 8 18.10 4.77 -55.29
N PHE A 9 18.30 3.72 -56.10
CA PHE A 9 17.44 2.54 -56.16
C PHE A 9 17.15 1.89 -54.79
N ALA A 10 18.06 2.02 -53.83
CA ALA A 10 17.94 1.44 -52.49
C ALA A 10 17.31 2.38 -51.43
N ILE A 11 16.91 3.61 -51.78
CA ILE A 11 16.30 4.56 -50.85
C ILE A 11 14.83 4.76 -51.19
N THR A 12 13.95 4.15 -50.40
CA THR A 12 12.49 4.23 -50.56
C THR A 12 11.86 5.45 -49.88
N LEU A 13 12.60 6.15 -49.02
CA LEU A 13 12.11 7.28 -48.22
C LEU A 13 12.80 8.60 -48.62
N ASP A 14 12.06 9.71 -48.57
CA ASP A 14 12.67 11.03 -48.73
C ASP A 14 13.56 11.38 -47.53
N VAL A 15 14.60 12.19 -47.75
CA VAL A 15 15.34 12.80 -46.64
C VAL A 15 14.38 13.76 -45.93
N GLY A 16 13.94 13.38 -44.74
CA GLY A 16 12.92 14.06 -43.95
C GLY A 16 13.02 13.66 -42.48
N SER A 17 12.23 14.32 -41.64
CA SER A 17 12.20 14.05 -40.20
C SER A 17 11.73 12.62 -39.90
N SER A 18 12.12 12.08 -38.73
CA SER A 18 11.64 10.77 -38.27
C SER A 18 10.10 10.72 -38.15
N LEU A 19 9.46 11.87 -37.92
CA LEU A 19 7.99 12.02 -37.93
C LEU A 19 7.39 11.84 -39.33
N GLU A 20 7.96 12.49 -40.34
CA GLU A 20 7.49 12.39 -41.74
C GLU A 20 7.70 10.99 -42.30
N ASN A 21 8.86 10.40 -42.03
CA ASN A 21 9.21 9.05 -42.47
C ASN A 21 8.62 7.95 -41.58
N ARG A 22 7.92 8.32 -40.50
CA ARG A 22 7.35 7.40 -39.49
C ARG A 22 8.39 6.40 -38.94
N THR A 23 9.64 6.81 -38.86
CA THR A 23 10.75 6.04 -38.28
C THR A 23 11.11 6.58 -36.88
N GLY A 24 11.88 5.83 -36.07
CA GLY A 24 12.30 6.28 -34.74
C GLY A 24 11.17 6.31 -33.70
N SER A 25 11.09 7.37 -32.88
CA SER A 25 10.14 7.51 -31.75
C SER A 25 8.69 7.79 -32.16
N TRP A 26 8.37 7.62 -33.45
CA TRP A 26 7.03 7.82 -34.00
C TRP A 26 6.07 6.72 -33.51
N ARG A 27 4.86 7.11 -33.10
CA ARG A 27 3.83 6.20 -32.59
C ARG A 27 2.44 6.73 -32.90
N THR A 28 1.58 5.87 -33.44
CA THR A 28 0.15 6.17 -33.69
C THR A 28 -0.68 6.16 -32.41
N MET A 29 -0.15 5.53 -31.36
CA MET A 29 -0.79 5.43 -30.05
C MET A 29 0.13 5.96 -28.96
N ARG A 30 -0.44 6.64 -27.97
CA ARG A 30 0.28 7.06 -26.77
C ARG A 30 -0.18 6.17 -25.62
N PRO A 31 0.75 5.52 -24.88
CA PRO A 31 0.36 4.82 -23.67
C PRO A 31 -0.20 5.85 -22.69
N THR A 32 -1.40 5.58 -22.19
CA THR A 32 -1.97 6.32 -21.07
C THR A 32 -1.64 5.57 -19.79
N TYR A 33 -0.96 6.26 -18.88
CA TYR A 33 -0.73 5.69 -17.55
C TYR A 33 -2.06 5.73 -16.79
N VAL A 34 -2.64 4.55 -16.57
CA VAL A 34 -3.84 4.39 -15.77
C VAL A 34 -3.42 3.94 -14.38
N VAL A 35 -3.70 4.76 -13.38
CA VAL A 35 -3.51 4.36 -11.98
C VAL A 35 -4.59 3.34 -11.65
N ARG A 36 -4.19 2.10 -11.40
CA ARG A 36 -5.08 1.04 -10.92
C ARG A 36 -4.70 0.67 -9.50
N THR A 37 -5.71 0.43 -8.67
CA THR A 37 -5.49 -0.12 -7.33
C THR A 37 -4.90 -1.54 -7.48
N PRO A 38 -3.75 -1.84 -6.84
CA PRO A 38 -3.22 -3.20 -6.84
C PRO A 38 -4.24 -4.19 -6.26
N PRO A 39 -4.32 -5.42 -6.78
CA PRO A 39 -5.33 -6.38 -6.33
C PRO A 39 -5.18 -6.76 -4.86
N CYS A 40 -3.94 -6.83 -4.35
CA CYS A 40 -3.67 -7.06 -2.93
C CYS A 40 -4.22 -5.93 -2.05
N ASN A 41 -4.08 -4.67 -2.46
CA ASN A 41 -4.65 -3.52 -1.75
C ASN A 41 -6.18 -3.54 -1.82
N HIS A 42 -6.74 -3.84 -3.00
CA HIS A 42 -8.18 -3.88 -3.22
C HIS A 42 -8.88 -4.96 -2.39
N GLN A 43 -8.21 -6.11 -2.21
CA GLN A 43 -8.75 -7.25 -1.50
C GLN A 43 -8.56 -7.18 0.02
N CYS A 44 -7.74 -6.25 0.51
CA CYS A 44 -7.50 -6.06 1.94
C CYS A 44 -8.72 -5.43 2.62
N PRO A 45 -9.39 -6.10 3.56
CA PRO A 45 -10.56 -5.54 4.25
C PRO A 45 -10.24 -4.31 5.09
N ALA A 46 -9.01 -4.21 5.61
CA ALA A 46 -8.54 -3.05 6.35
C ALA A 46 -8.21 -1.85 5.43
N GLY A 47 -8.08 -2.06 4.12
CA GLY A 47 -7.70 -1.02 3.17
C GLY A 47 -6.20 -0.70 3.14
N GLU A 48 -5.35 -1.62 3.62
CA GLU A 48 -3.91 -1.43 3.63
C GLU A 48 -3.33 -1.29 2.23
N LYS A 49 -2.25 -0.50 2.14
CA LYS A 49 -1.48 -0.35 0.90
C LYS A 49 -0.34 -1.35 0.84
N CYS A 50 -0.67 -2.64 0.68
CA CYS A 50 0.27 -3.75 0.61
C CYS A 50 1.49 -3.45 -0.26
N GLN A 51 1.28 -3.00 -1.50
CA GLN A 51 2.37 -2.68 -2.41
C GLN A 51 3.30 -1.57 -1.88
N ALA A 52 2.77 -0.57 -1.19
CA ALA A 52 3.56 0.57 -0.71
C ALA A 52 4.45 0.18 0.48
N TRP A 53 3.89 -0.52 1.47
CA TRP A 53 4.69 -0.93 2.62
C TRP A 53 5.64 -2.08 2.30
N LEU A 54 5.30 -2.96 1.34
CA LEU A 54 6.23 -3.98 0.82
C LEU A 54 7.45 -3.33 0.16
N PHE A 55 7.25 -2.30 -0.65
CA PHE A 55 8.34 -1.56 -1.28
C PHE A 55 9.27 -0.91 -0.25
N LEU A 56 8.70 -0.34 0.82
CA LEU A 56 9.49 0.21 1.93
C LEU A 56 10.25 -0.88 2.68
N ALA A 57 9.65 -2.04 2.90
CA ALA A 57 10.29 -3.17 3.57
C ALA A 57 11.44 -3.75 2.74
N GLU A 58 11.25 -3.92 1.43
CA GLU A 58 12.31 -4.33 0.49
C GLU A 58 13.48 -3.36 0.51
N SER A 59 13.21 -2.06 0.63
CA SER A 59 14.24 -1.00 0.73
C SER A 59 14.94 -0.93 2.11
N GLY A 60 14.65 -1.86 3.03
CA GLY A 60 15.18 -1.84 4.41
C GLY A 60 14.58 -0.75 5.31
N ARG A 61 13.57 -0.01 4.84
CA ARG A 61 12.93 1.10 5.56
C ARG A 61 11.80 0.59 6.45
N TYR A 62 12.11 -0.37 7.33
CA TYR A 62 11.12 -1.10 8.13
C TYR A 62 10.23 -0.22 9.01
N ARG A 63 10.78 0.86 9.59
CA ARG A 63 9.99 1.80 10.42
C ARG A 63 8.92 2.51 9.61
N GLU A 64 9.23 2.84 8.38
CA GLU A 64 8.31 3.53 7.48
C GLU A 64 7.30 2.55 6.89
N ALA A 65 7.73 1.32 6.58
CA ALA A 65 6.83 0.24 6.18
C ALA A 65 5.76 -0.04 7.25
N TRP A 66 6.19 -0.24 8.50
CA TRP A 66 5.28 -0.36 9.65
C TRP A 66 4.39 0.88 9.79
N GLY A 67 4.98 2.07 9.65
CA GLY A 67 4.27 3.35 9.68
C GLY A 67 3.15 3.47 8.65
N GLU A 68 3.29 2.87 7.46
CA GLU A 68 2.24 2.84 6.44
C GLU A 68 1.14 1.81 6.78
N ILE A 69 1.48 0.64 7.33
CA ILE A 69 0.50 -0.37 7.78
C ILE A 69 -0.41 0.21 8.87
N ILE A 70 0.20 0.81 9.91
CA ILE A 70 -0.55 1.36 11.04
C ILE A 70 -1.41 2.56 10.68
N ARG A 71 -1.38 3.06 9.44
CA ARG A 71 -2.36 4.05 9.00
C ARG A 71 -3.77 3.49 8.99
N GLU A 72 -3.92 2.22 8.66
CA GLU A 72 -5.22 1.57 8.55
C GLU A 72 -5.41 0.54 9.66
N ASN A 73 -4.39 -0.29 9.92
CA ASN A 73 -4.45 -1.43 10.83
C ASN A 73 -3.50 -1.26 12.03
N PRO A 74 -4.00 -1.06 13.27
CA PRO A 74 -3.14 -0.90 14.44
C PRO A 74 -2.50 -2.19 14.97
N PHE A 75 -2.80 -3.36 14.39
CA PHE A 75 -2.38 -4.66 14.94
C PHE A 75 -1.55 -5.52 13.96
N PRO A 76 -0.50 -5.01 13.30
CA PRO A 76 0.26 -5.79 12.32
C PRO A 76 0.85 -7.08 12.91
N ALA A 77 1.28 -7.07 14.18
CA ALA A 77 1.85 -8.26 14.84
C ALA A 77 0.82 -9.38 15.05
N THR A 78 -0.44 -9.01 15.27
CA THR A 78 -1.56 -9.96 15.44
C THR A 78 -2.13 -10.36 14.10
N MET A 79 -2.43 -9.39 13.23
CA MET A 79 -3.05 -9.62 11.92
C MET A 79 -2.14 -10.45 11.00
N GLY A 80 -0.83 -10.26 11.03
CA GLY A 80 0.10 -11.12 10.30
C GLY A 80 0.08 -12.60 10.73
N ARG A 81 -0.60 -12.94 11.84
CA ARG A 81 -0.78 -14.32 12.34
C ARG A 81 -2.17 -14.89 12.09
N VAL A 82 -3.21 -14.07 12.20
CA VAL A 82 -4.61 -14.54 12.20
C VAL A 82 -5.41 -14.12 10.97
N CYS A 83 -4.89 -13.19 10.15
CA CYS A 83 -5.56 -12.75 8.94
C CYS A 83 -5.69 -13.89 7.93
N TYR A 84 -6.83 -13.97 7.24
CA TYR A 84 -7.09 -14.93 6.16
C TYR A 84 -6.34 -14.60 4.85
N HIS A 85 -5.48 -13.57 4.85
CA HIS A 85 -4.55 -13.22 3.77
C HIS A 85 -5.20 -13.23 2.37
N THR A 86 -6.41 -12.66 2.27
CA THR A 86 -7.16 -12.54 1.00
C THR A 86 -6.38 -11.75 -0.05
N CYS A 87 -5.52 -10.84 0.39
CA CYS A 87 -4.57 -10.09 -0.44
C CYS A 87 -3.57 -11.00 -1.20
N GLU A 88 -3.19 -12.14 -0.62
CA GLU A 88 -2.31 -13.12 -1.25
C GLU A 88 -3.07 -13.96 -2.28
N THR A 89 -4.32 -14.33 -1.99
CA THR A 89 -5.19 -15.03 -2.96
C THR A 89 -5.40 -14.21 -4.24
N ALA A 90 -5.53 -12.89 -4.11
CA ALA A 90 -5.69 -11.98 -5.25
C ALA A 90 -4.35 -11.54 -5.89
N CYS A 91 -3.20 -12.01 -5.40
CA CYS A 91 -1.91 -11.51 -5.82
C CYS A 91 -1.60 -11.88 -7.28
N ASN A 92 -1.26 -10.88 -8.11
CA ASN A 92 -0.89 -11.10 -9.51
C ASN A 92 0.28 -12.07 -9.68
N ARG A 93 1.19 -12.13 -8.70
CA ARG A 93 2.38 -12.98 -8.74
C ARG A 93 2.02 -14.48 -8.70
N GLY A 94 0.94 -14.85 -8.02
CA GLY A 94 0.44 -16.23 -7.99
C GLY A 94 0.00 -16.78 -9.36
N ARG A 95 -0.11 -15.93 -10.40
CA ARG A 95 -0.33 -16.38 -11.78
C ARG A 95 0.95 -16.77 -12.51
N LEU A 96 2.11 -16.40 -11.97
CA LEU A 96 3.42 -16.68 -12.53
C LEU A 96 4.12 -17.80 -11.77
N ASP A 97 4.23 -17.65 -10.45
CA ASP A 97 4.84 -18.63 -9.55
C ASP A 97 4.03 -18.71 -8.24
N GLU A 98 4.41 -17.95 -7.22
CA GLU A 98 3.79 -17.97 -5.90
C GLU A 98 3.36 -16.58 -5.45
N SER A 99 2.31 -16.52 -4.63
CA SER A 99 1.91 -15.26 -4.04
C SER A 99 3.00 -14.74 -3.10
N VAL A 100 3.18 -13.41 -3.09
CA VAL A 100 4.04 -12.76 -2.10
C VAL A 100 3.50 -13.08 -0.71
N GLY A 101 4.37 -13.51 0.20
CA GLY A 101 4.05 -13.76 1.61
C GLY A 101 3.81 -12.45 2.39
N ILE A 102 2.76 -11.72 2.01
CA ILE A 102 2.31 -10.45 2.59
C ILE A 102 2.13 -10.60 4.10
N ASN A 103 1.45 -11.65 4.55
CA ASN A 103 1.18 -11.89 5.97
C ASN A 103 2.46 -12.06 6.80
N SER A 104 3.47 -12.72 6.22
CA SER A 104 4.74 -13.04 6.87
C SER A 104 5.58 -11.78 7.03
N VAL A 105 5.55 -10.90 6.03
CA VAL A 105 6.20 -9.59 6.12
C VAL A 105 5.45 -8.67 7.09
N GLU A 106 4.12 -8.67 7.09
CA GLU A 106 3.30 -7.91 8.05
C GLU A 106 3.59 -8.33 9.49
N ARG A 107 3.61 -9.64 9.75
CA ARG A 107 4.01 -10.22 11.04
C ARG A 107 5.41 -9.76 11.44
N PHE A 108 6.39 -9.90 10.54
CA PHE A 108 7.76 -9.47 10.80
C PHE A 108 7.83 -7.99 11.17
N LEU A 109 7.17 -7.11 10.41
CA LEU A 109 7.16 -5.67 10.68
C LEU A 109 6.50 -5.34 12.02
N GLY A 110 5.40 -6.02 12.36
CA GLY A 110 4.74 -5.87 13.65
C GLY A 110 5.62 -6.33 14.82
N ASP A 111 6.16 -7.55 14.75
CA ASP A 111 7.05 -8.11 15.77
C ASP A 111 8.32 -7.24 15.92
N HIS A 112 8.88 -6.77 14.80
CA HIS A 112 10.07 -5.92 14.79
C HIS A 112 9.79 -4.54 15.41
N ALA A 113 8.63 -3.95 15.16
CA ALA A 113 8.22 -2.69 15.78
C ALA A 113 8.11 -2.81 17.30
N ILE A 114 7.54 -3.93 17.80
CA ILE A 114 7.47 -4.23 19.23
C ILE A 114 8.88 -4.38 19.81
N ALA A 115 9.73 -5.20 19.19
CA ALA A 115 11.09 -5.44 19.65
C ALA A 115 11.96 -4.16 19.67
N LYS A 116 11.72 -3.24 18.75
CA LYS A 116 12.41 -1.94 18.67
C LYS A 116 11.74 -0.83 19.51
N GLY A 117 10.60 -1.10 20.14
CA GLY A 117 9.86 -0.11 20.92
C GLY A 117 9.37 1.08 20.09
N TRP A 118 8.97 0.86 18.84
CA TRP A 118 8.46 1.95 18.01
C TRP A 118 7.12 2.47 18.53
N ALA A 119 7.05 3.77 18.78
CA ALA A 119 5.84 4.42 19.25
C ALA A 119 4.88 4.73 18.10
N PHE A 120 3.58 4.59 18.37
CA PHE A 120 2.52 5.08 17.48
C PHE A 120 2.57 6.62 17.36
N LEU A 121 2.05 7.12 16.24
CA LEU A 121 1.99 8.56 15.98
C LEU A 121 1.01 9.24 16.94
N THR A 122 1.48 10.28 17.63
CA THR A 122 0.64 11.17 18.42
C THR A 122 -0.01 12.23 17.52
N PRO A 123 -1.29 12.59 17.74
CA PRO A 123 -1.92 13.65 16.98
C PRO A 123 -1.26 14.99 17.28
N LYS A 124 -1.13 15.83 16.24
CA LYS A 124 -0.54 17.17 16.37
C LYS A 124 -1.46 18.15 17.10
N ASN A 125 -2.77 18.01 16.88
CA ASN A 125 -3.79 18.93 17.42
C ASN A 125 -4.85 18.14 18.18
N SER A 126 -5.40 18.76 19.24
CA SER A 126 -6.61 18.27 19.90
C SER A 126 -7.85 18.86 19.22
N THR A 127 -8.89 18.04 19.09
CA THR A 127 -10.21 18.47 18.60
C THR A 127 -11.11 18.99 19.72
N GLY A 128 -10.74 18.79 20.99
CA GLY A 128 -11.58 19.09 22.15
C GLY A 128 -12.77 18.13 22.35
N LYS A 129 -13.01 17.20 21.43
CA LYS A 129 -14.11 16.21 21.53
C LYS A 129 -13.69 15.02 22.39
N LYS A 130 -14.58 14.59 23.28
CA LYS A 130 -14.44 13.39 24.12
C LYS A 130 -15.30 12.26 23.57
N VAL A 131 -14.74 11.06 23.48
CA VAL A 131 -15.43 9.87 22.97
C VAL A 131 -15.24 8.72 23.96
N LEU A 132 -16.34 8.06 24.31
CA LEU A 132 -16.33 6.82 25.08
C LEU A 132 -16.47 5.63 24.12
N VAL A 133 -15.53 4.70 24.18
CA VAL A 133 -15.58 3.40 23.48
C VAL A 133 -15.83 2.31 24.51
N VAL A 134 -16.89 1.54 24.33
CA VAL A 134 -17.24 0.40 25.19
C VAL A 134 -16.75 -0.88 24.53
N GLY A 135 -15.90 -1.62 25.23
CA GLY A 135 -15.20 -2.83 24.77
C GLY A 135 -13.78 -2.55 24.28
N ALA A 136 -12.81 -3.27 24.83
CA ALA A 136 -11.39 -3.26 24.46
C ALA A 136 -11.00 -4.49 23.61
N GLY A 137 -11.93 -4.99 22.78
CA GLY A 137 -11.63 -5.95 21.72
C GLY A 137 -11.02 -5.28 20.47
N PRO A 138 -10.69 -6.05 19.42
CA PRO A 138 -10.07 -5.52 18.20
C PRO A 138 -10.85 -4.36 17.56
N ALA A 139 -12.18 -4.45 17.50
CA ALA A 139 -13.01 -3.39 16.95
C ALA A 139 -12.95 -2.10 17.77
N GLY A 140 -13.10 -2.19 19.09
CA GLY A 140 -13.05 -1.04 20.00
C GLY A 140 -11.68 -0.38 20.05
N LEU A 141 -10.62 -1.18 20.15
CA LEU A 141 -9.25 -0.67 20.14
C LEU A 141 -8.86 -0.05 18.79
N SER A 142 -9.31 -0.62 17.66
CA SER A 142 -9.10 -0.03 16.33
C SER A 142 -9.82 1.31 16.19
N CYS A 143 -11.09 1.39 16.63
CA CYS A 143 -11.85 2.63 16.67
C CYS A 143 -11.14 3.69 17.52
N ALA A 144 -10.74 3.31 18.74
CA ALA A 144 -10.04 4.20 19.67
C ALA A 144 -8.73 4.72 19.09
N TYR A 145 -7.94 3.84 18.46
CA TYR A 145 -6.70 4.21 17.76
C TYR A 145 -6.93 5.25 16.67
N GLN A 146 -7.93 5.01 15.80
CA GLN A 146 -8.25 5.90 14.68
C GLN A 146 -8.80 7.25 15.15
N LEU A 147 -9.60 7.28 16.21
CA LEU A 147 -10.11 8.51 16.82
C LEU A 147 -8.99 9.29 17.52
N ARG A 148 -8.11 8.59 18.25
CA ARG A 148 -6.95 9.21 18.91
C ARG A 148 -6.02 9.85 17.89
N ARG A 149 -5.73 9.20 16.77
CA ARG A 149 -4.93 9.78 15.66
C ARG A 149 -5.54 11.02 15.04
N ARG A 150 -6.87 11.15 15.06
CA ARG A 150 -7.60 12.34 14.60
C ARG A 150 -7.65 13.46 15.65
N GLY A 151 -7.08 13.25 16.84
CA GLY A 151 -7.00 14.26 17.89
C GLY A 151 -8.18 14.29 18.85
N HIS A 152 -8.99 13.22 18.89
CA HIS A 152 -10.02 13.07 19.92
C HIS A 152 -9.41 12.59 21.24
N ASP A 153 -10.05 12.97 22.33
CA ASP A 153 -9.81 12.40 23.66
C ASP A 153 -10.71 11.17 23.80
N VAL A 154 -10.12 9.99 24.01
CA VAL A 154 -10.82 8.71 23.92
C VAL A 154 -10.64 7.94 25.21
N THR A 155 -11.75 7.60 25.85
CA THR A 155 -11.79 6.68 26.99
C THR A 155 -12.28 5.32 26.49
N VAL A 156 -11.55 4.26 26.79
CA VAL A 156 -11.98 2.89 26.51
C VAL A 156 -12.38 2.24 27.85
N LEU A 157 -13.58 1.68 27.92
CA LEU A 157 -14.03 0.89 29.08
C LEU A 157 -14.18 -0.58 28.67
N GLU A 158 -13.65 -1.47 29.49
CA GLU A 158 -13.70 -2.92 29.30
C GLU A 158 -14.37 -3.54 30.54
N GLY A 159 -15.23 -4.54 30.30
CA GLY A 159 -15.90 -5.29 31.38
C GLY A 159 -15.09 -6.51 31.83
N ALA A 160 -14.22 -7.05 30.98
CA ALA A 160 -13.29 -8.12 31.32
C ALA A 160 -12.11 -7.61 32.18
N GLU A 161 -11.43 -8.56 32.85
CA GLU A 161 -10.25 -8.27 33.67
C GLU A 161 -9.09 -7.66 32.87
N GLN A 162 -8.98 -8.01 31.58
CA GLN A 162 -7.89 -7.58 30.71
C GLN A 162 -8.41 -7.18 29.32
N PRO A 163 -7.78 -6.19 28.66
CA PRO A 163 -8.11 -5.80 27.30
C PRO A 163 -7.63 -6.85 26.28
N GLY A 164 -8.15 -6.76 25.05
CA GLY A 164 -7.74 -7.60 23.91
C GLY A 164 -8.89 -8.37 23.27
N GLY A 165 -9.97 -8.61 24.01
CA GLY A 165 -11.10 -9.43 23.53
C GLY A 165 -10.62 -10.79 23.00
N MET A 166 -11.09 -11.18 21.81
CA MET A 166 -10.72 -12.45 21.16
C MET A 166 -9.29 -12.51 20.61
N MET A 167 -8.50 -11.43 20.69
CA MET A 167 -7.09 -11.46 20.29
C MET A 167 -6.17 -12.04 21.38
N ARG A 168 -6.70 -12.24 22.60
CA ARG A 168 -5.98 -12.76 23.75
C ARG A 168 -6.09 -14.27 23.83
#